data_AF-G2YT95-F1
#
_entry.id   AF-G2YT95-F1
#
_cell.length_a   1.000
_cell.length_b   1.000
_cell.length_c   1.000
_cell.angle_alpha   90.00
_cell.angle_beta   90.00
_cell.angle_gamma   90.00
#
_symmetry.space_group_name_H-M   'P 1'
#
loop_
_entity.id
_entity.type
_entity.pdbx_description
1 polymer ?
#
loop_
_entity_poly.entity_id
_entity_poly.type
_entity_poly.pdbx_seq_one_letter_code
_entity_poly.pdbx_strand_id
1 'polypeptide(L)'
;MASDKPADNPWDKETSQKFESKRPGEYFDPCQEAASRSLKCLARNGGDRDMCTDYFQAYRDCKKQWIEQRKEAKRKAGWFSS
;
A
#
# COMPACT_ATOMS: atom_id res chain seq x y z
N MET A 1 -16.67 -4.25 15.58
CA MET A 1 -16.73 -3.67 14.23
C MET A 1 -15.30 -3.36 13.78
N ALA A 2 -14.85 -3.85 12.62
CA ALA A 2 -13.51 -3.57 12.10
C ALA A 2 -13.45 -2.11 11.64
N SER A 3 -12.42 -1.38 12.06
CA SER A 3 -12.21 0.03 11.72
C SER A 3 -12.14 0.22 10.20
N ASP A 4 -13.22 0.75 9.64
CA ASP A 4 -13.27 1.37 8.32
C ASP A 4 -12.53 2.72 8.43
N LYS A 5 -11.20 2.69 8.38
CA LYS A 5 -10.40 3.90 8.21
C LYS A 5 -10.19 4.04 6.69
N PRO A 6 -10.66 5.12 6.06
CA PRO A 6 -10.49 5.31 4.63
C PRO A 6 -9.00 5.22 4.30
N ALA A 7 -8.70 4.46 3.26
CA ALA A 7 -7.36 4.23 2.71
C ALA A 7 -6.84 5.50 2.02
N ASP A 8 -6.84 6.63 2.73
CA ASP A 8 -6.55 7.93 2.13
C ASP A 8 -5.04 8.15 1.97
N ASN A 9 -4.21 7.41 2.72
CA ASN A 9 -2.76 7.50 2.57
C ASN A 9 -2.04 6.17 2.92
N PRO A 10 -1.38 5.49 1.96
CA PRO A 10 -0.61 4.27 2.20
C PRO A 10 0.75 4.51 2.88
N TRP A 11 1.10 5.74 3.23
CA TRP A 11 2.36 6.09 3.90
C TRP A 11 2.14 7.06 5.08
N ASP A 12 1.27 6.65 6.00
CA ASP A 12 1.02 7.40 7.24
C ASP A 12 2.08 7.14 8.33
N LYS A 13 1.97 7.84 9.46
CA LYS A 13 2.92 7.76 10.58
C LYS A 13 3.00 6.37 11.22
N GLU A 14 1.90 5.62 11.25
CA GLU A 14 1.88 4.25 11.77
C GLU A 14 2.55 3.28 10.80
N THR A 15 2.19 3.38 9.51
CA THR A 15 2.76 2.54 8.44
C THR A 15 4.27 2.71 8.30
N SER A 16 4.75 3.96 8.34
CA SER A 16 6.18 4.24 8.30
C SER A 16 6.91 3.67 9.51
N GLN A 17 6.39 3.82 10.73
CA GLN A 17 6.98 3.19 11.92
C GLN A 17 7.05 1.67 11.83
N LYS A 18 5.98 1.01 11.36
CA LYS A 18 5.95 -0.43 11.13
C LYS A 18 6.97 -0.86 10.07
N PHE A 19 7.13 -0.06 9.02
CA PHE A 19 8.12 -0.33 7.97
C PHE A 19 9.55 -0.21 8.49
N GLU A 20 9.86 0.77 9.33
CA GLU A 20 11.20 0.96 9.90
C GLU A 20 11.51 -0.05 11.01
N SER A 21 10.49 -0.58 11.72
CA SER A 21 10.67 -1.57 12.79
C SER A 21 10.71 -3.02 12.31
N LYS A 22 10.41 -3.28 11.03
CA LYS A 22 10.42 -4.65 10.47
C LYS A 22 11.83 -5.24 10.43
N ARG A 23 11.92 -6.57 10.45
CA ARG A 23 13.20 -7.25 10.36
C ARG A 23 13.82 -7.08 8.96
N PRO A 24 15.16 -7.00 8.84
CA PRO A 24 15.81 -7.07 7.53
C PRO A 24 15.36 -8.34 6.78
N GLY A 25 14.92 -8.18 5.54
CA GLY A 25 14.37 -9.27 4.72
C GLY A 25 12.88 -9.55 4.91
N GLU A 26 12.22 -8.96 5.92
CA GLU A 26 10.77 -9.10 6.11
C GLU A 26 10.00 -8.33 5.04
N TYR A 27 9.03 -9.00 4.42
CA TYR A 27 8.15 -8.38 3.44
C TYR A 27 7.11 -7.51 4.15
N PHE A 28 6.91 -6.30 3.61
CA PHE A 28 5.90 -5.38 4.11
C PHE A 28 5.25 -4.68 2.92
N ASP A 29 3.94 -4.76 2.82
CA ASP A 29 3.14 -4.07 1.80
C ASP A 29 1.94 -3.38 2.47
N PRO A 30 1.91 -2.04 2.54
CA PRO A 30 0.75 -1.32 3.06
C PRO A 30 -0.48 -1.43 2.16
N CYS A 31 -0.32 -1.92 0.93
CA CYS A 31 -1.38 -2.14 -0.04
C CYS A 31 -1.99 -3.55 0.02
N GLN A 32 -1.68 -4.34 1.05
CA GLN A 32 -2.17 -5.71 1.26
C GLN A 32 -3.70 -5.82 1.16
N GLU A 33 -4.44 -4.82 1.65
CA GLU A 33 -5.90 -4.79 1.59
C GLU A 33 -6.41 -4.66 0.15
N ALA A 34 -5.83 -3.77 -0.66
CA ALA A 34 -6.17 -3.62 -2.07
C ALA A 34 -5.81 -4.89 -2.87
N ALA A 35 -4.66 -5.50 -2.57
CA ALA A 35 -4.29 -6.81 -3.14
C ALA A 35 -5.32 -7.88 -2.77
N SER A 36 -5.72 -7.94 -1.50
CA SER A 36 -6.72 -8.91 -1.02
C SER A 36 -8.07 -8.73 -1.69
N ARG A 37 -8.51 -7.48 -1.93
CA ARG A 37 -9.75 -7.17 -2.65
C ARG A 37 -9.69 -7.63 -4.10
N SER A 38 -8.58 -7.37 -4.80
CA SER A 38 -8.41 -7.81 -6.18
C SER A 38 -8.37 -9.34 -6.32
N LEU A 39 -7.71 -10.06 -5.40
CA LEU A 39 -7.73 -11.52 -5.36
C LEU A 39 -9.12 -12.09 -5.04
N LYS A 40 -9.87 -11.45 -4.13
CA LYS A 40 -11.28 -11.83 -3.84
C LYS A 40 -12.17 -11.63 -5.06
N CYS A 41 -11.96 -10.57 -5.85
CA CYS A 41 -12.69 -10.36 -7.10
C CYS A 41 -12.41 -11.49 -8.08
N LEU A 42 -11.15 -11.86 -8.30
CA LEU A 42 -10.78 -12.97 -9.18
C LEU A 42 -11.41 -14.29 -8.72
N ALA A 43 -11.35 -14.60 -7.42
CA ALA A 43 -11.93 -15.82 -6.86
C ALA A 43 -13.45 -15.91 -7.07
N ARG A 44 -14.16 -14.78 -7.12
CA ARG A 44 -15.61 -14.72 -7.32
C ARG A 44 -16.02 -14.77 -8.80
N ASN A 45 -15.17 -14.28 -9.69
CA ASN A 45 -15.47 -14.15 -11.11
C ASN A 45 -14.72 -15.19 -11.96
N GLY A 46 -14.35 -16.34 -11.39
CA GLY A 46 -13.67 -17.41 -12.13
C GLY A 46 -12.31 -17.03 -12.71
N GLY A 47 -11.66 -16.01 -12.14
CA GLY A 47 -10.40 -15.48 -12.65
C GLY A 47 -10.53 -14.47 -13.79
N ASP A 48 -11.75 -14.02 -14.12
CA ASP A 48 -11.95 -12.96 -15.11
C ASP A 48 -11.31 -11.65 -14.61
N ARG A 49 -10.32 -11.18 -15.36
CA ARG A 49 -9.51 -10.01 -15.02
C ARG A 49 -10.22 -8.71 -15.39
N ASP A 50 -11.03 -8.72 -16.45
CA ASP A 50 -11.64 -7.50 -16.96
C ASP A 50 -12.68 -6.97 -15.96
N MET A 51 -13.40 -7.89 -15.31
CA MET A 51 -14.32 -7.61 -14.19
C MET A 51 -13.63 -7.02 -12.95
N CYS A 52 -12.31 -7.14 -12.83
CA CYS A 52 -11.55 -6.79 -11.64
C CYS A 52 -10.59 -5.61 -11.84
N THR A 53 -10.64 -4.94 -12.99
CA THR A 53 -9.72 -3.87 -13.38
C THR A 53 -9.61 -2.76 -12.32
N ASP A 54 -10.72 -2.32 -11.75
CA ASP A 54 -10.74 -1.26 -10.73
C ASP A 54 -10.00 -1.67 -9.45
N TYR A 55 -10.11 -2.93 -9.05
CA TYR A 55 -9.39 -3.44 -7.88
C TYR A 55 -7.88 -3.51 -8.13
N PHE A 56 -7.46 -3.87 -9.34
CA PHE A 56 -6.04 -3.82 -9.72
C PHE A 56 -5.53 -2.40 -9.78
N GLN A 57 -6.34 -1.47 -10.28
CA GLN A 57 -6.00 -0.06 -10.35
C GLN A 57 -5.81 0.51 -8.95
N ALA A 58 -6.71 0.22 -8.01
CA ALA A 58 -6.56 0.61 -6.62
C ALA A 58 -5.26 0.08 -5.97
N TYR A 59 -4.86 -1.17 -6.26
CA TYR A 59 -3.58 -1.71 -5.79
C TYR A 59 -2.37 -0.96 -6.39
N ARG A 60 -2.40 -0.68 -7.69
CA ARG A 60 -1.34 0.05 -8.40
C ARG A 60 -1.20 1.47 -7.88
N ASP A 61 -2.31 2.18 -7.69
CA ASP A 61 -2.33 3.56 -7.21
C ASP A 61 -1.81 3.65 -5.78
N CYS A 62 -2.24 2.73 -4.91
CA CYS A 62 -1.70 2.61 -3.55
C CYS A 62 -0.17 2.42 -3.58
N LYS A 63 0.33 1.49 -4.41
CA LYS A 63 1.77 1.20 -4.48
C LYS A 63 2.56 2.38 -5.04
N LYS A 64 2.01 3.10 -6.02
CA LYS A 64 2.61 4.31 -6.58
C LYS A 64 2.74 5.39 -5.51
N GLN A 65 1.63 5.69 -4.82
CA GLN A 65 1.61 6.68 -3.74
C GLN A 65 2.58 6.31 -2.61
N TRP A 66 2.67 5.04 -2.25
CA TRP A 66 3.62 4.56 -1.24
C TRP A 66 5.07 4.88 -1.64
N ILE A 67 5.47 4.51 -2.86
CA ILE A 67 6.84 4.73 -3.34
C ILE A 67 7.17 6.22 -3.43
N GLU A 68 6.24 7.04 -3.94
CA GLU A 68 6.40 8.49 -4.06
C GLU A 68 6.61 9.15 -2.69
N GLN A 69 5.74 8.85 -1.71
CA GLN A 69 5.84 9.43 -0.38
C GLN A 69 7.06 8.95 0.40
N ARG A 70 7.45 7.68 0.26
CA ARG A 70 8.68 7.18 0.87
C ARG A 70 9.92 7.87 0.28
N LYS A 71 9.93 8.12 -1.03
CA LYS A 71 11.01 8.90 -1.68
C LYS A 71 11.04 10.33 -1.17
N GLU A 72 9.88 10.97 -1.02
CA GLU A 72 9.79 12.33 -0.47
C GLU A 72 10.24 12.40 0.99
N ALA A 73 9.83 11.44 1.83
CA ALA A 73 10.26 11.35 3.22
C ALA A 73 11.78 11.21 3.34
N LYS A 74 12.41 10.36 2.50
CA LYS A 74 13.87 10.25 2.42
C LYS A 74 14.54 11.55 1.97
N ARG A 75 13.98 12.23 0.97
CA ARG A 75 14.49 13.53 0.48
C ARG A 75 14.46 14.59 1.59
N LYS A 76 13.35 14.67 2.33
CA LYS A 76 13.21 15.58 3.48
C LYS A 76 14.20 15.24 4.58
N ALA A 77 14.33 13.97 4.95
CA ALA A 77 15.29 13.54 5.97
C ALA A 77 16.75 13.91 5.62
N GLY A 78 17.16 13.72 4.36
CA GLY A 78 18.49 14.14 3.90
C GLY A 78 18.68 15.66 3.87
N TRP A 79 17.64 16.43 3.59
CA TRP A 79 17.67 17.90 3.63
C TRP A 79 17.83 18.45 5.05
N PHE A 80 17.15 17.87 6.05
CA PHE A 80 17.24 18.30 7.45
C PHE A 80 18.51 17.80 8.18
N SER A 81 19.40 17.09 7.50
CA SER A 81 20.68 16.59 8.03
C SER A 81 21.89 17.44 7.61
N SER A 82 21.67 18.56 6.92
CA SER A 82 22.69 19.54 6.52
C SER A 82 22.58 20.84 7.30
#